data_AF-A0A9P4JMK0-F1
#
_entry.id   AF-A0A9P4JMK0-F1
#
_cell.length_a   1.000
_cell.length_b   1.000
_cell.length_c   1.000
_cell.angle_alpha   90.00
_cell.angle_beta   90.00
_cell.angle_gamma   90.00
#
_symmetry.space_group_name_H-M   'P 1'
#
loop_
_entity.id
_entity.type
_entity.pdbx_description
1 polymer ?
#
loop_
_entity_poly.entity_id
_entity_poly.type
_entity_poly.pdbx_seq_one_letter_code
_entity_poly.pdbx_strand_id
1 'polypeptide(L)'
;MDFYNMPAAAPPPGVIPNFDSPPSLKGELLIINVVFTTVMAIFVAVRLISRGFIVKQVGIDDYFCAIAALASISHTVVIREQSRFGYGFHLWDIRASTVMEAVENRILLANNFPYMVCLLFGKLSILLLFSRLFSVSPRTNIVIIGVMIFTTAYTVSILCVSIASFVKCGSLENMTTDFCIAMGTSISIVQSAINVITDFLILFIPLPMTLALSLPLRKKLAVSSVFLTGLLACAASIGRLVSAVKTLHAEDIMWIQAKNDIFTIIEMNAVIIASCLLTLPTFLRRCKKWASQAYSSMVSHHYSSSNRSMHKLPDHEHEFKPVPDRPRAAPKPPKDPYPMVTLTNITLMSQDAASKDSVEQKERQCSIEQVESYQRSSDVRACD
;
A
#
# COMPACT_ATOMS: atom_id res chain seq x y z
N MET A 1 -7.59 50.08 -17.66
CA MET A 1 -8.65 49.09 -17.89
C MET A 1 -9.28 48.78 -16.54
N ASP A 2 -10.61 48.68 -16.47
CA ASP A 2 -11.31 48.40 -15.22
C ASP A 2 -11.35 46.88 -14.96
N PHE A 3 -10.28 46.36 -14.37
CA PHE A 3 -10.07 44.92 -14.11
C PHE A 3 -11.14 44.29 -13.19
N TYR A 4 -11.94 45.12 -12.51
CA TYR A 4 -12.97 44.68 -11.58
C TYR A 4 -14.24 44.17 -12.27
N ASN A 5 -14.52 44.62 -13.51
CA ASN A 5 -15.76 44.28 -14.23
C ASN A 5 -15.54 43.50 -15.52
N MET A 6 -14.30 43.08 -15.80
CA MET A 6 -13.96 42.30 -16.97
C MET A 6 -13.73 40.82 -16.61
N PRO A 7 -14.16 39.88 -17.48
CA PRO A 7 -13.88 38.47 -17.29
C PRO A 7 -12.38 38.19 -17.45
N ALA A 8 -11.86 37.17 -16.74
CA ALA A 8 -10.45 36.81 -16.80
C ALA A 8 -10.03 36.18 -18.14
N ALA A 9 -10.99 35.61 -18.88
CA ALA A 9 -10.79 35.13 -20.25
C ALA A 9 -11.99 35.46 -21.14
N ALA A 10 -11.78 35.45 -22.45
CA ALA A 10 -12.86 35.60 -23.42
C ALA A 10 -13.81 34.39 -23.33
N PRO A 11 -15.13 34.61 -23.26
CA PRO A 11 -16.09 33.51 -23.27
C PRO A 11 -16.15 32.86 -24.66
N PRO A 12 -16.48 31.56 -24.74
CA PRO A 12 -16.76 30.90 -26.01
C PRO A 12 -17.93 31.56 -26.75
N PRO A 13 -18.03 31.42 -28.09
CA PRO A 13 -19.13 31.98 -28.86
C PRO A 13 -20.50 31.57 -28.30
N GLY A 14 -21.33 32.56 -27.97
CA GLY A 14 -22.68 32.35 -27.43
C GLY A 14 -22.77 32.20 -25.90
N VAL A 15 -21.65 32.29 -25.17
CA VAL A 15 -21.63 32.27 -23.70
C VAL A 15 -21.52 33.69 -23.15
N ILE A 16 -22.37 34.03 -22.17
CA ILE A 16 -22.33 35.31 -21.47
C ILE A 16 -21.70 35.07 -20.09
N PRO A 17 -20.62 35.78 -19.72
CA PRO A 17 -20.02 35.71 -18.39
C PRO A 17 -21.04 35.91 -17.28
N ASN A 18 -21.04 35.03 -16.28
CA ASN A 18 -21.92 35.11 -15.12
C ASN A 18 -21.10 35.20 -13.82
N PHE A 19 -21.01 36.39 -13.25
CA PHE A 19 -20.23 36.62 -12.02
C PHE A 19 -20.99 36.34 -10.72
N ASP A 20 -22.33 36.25 -10.76
CA ASP A 20 -23.17 36.18 -9.56
C ASP A 20 -23.53 34.75 -9.17
N SER A 21 -23.76 33.87 -10.15
CA SER A 21 -24.09 32.45 -9.91
C SER A 21 -23.56 31.54 -11.02
N PRO A 22 -22.22 31.45 -11.20
CA PRO A 22 -21.65 30.61 -12.24
C PRO A 22 -21.75 29.11 -11.94
N PRO A 23 -21.73 28.25 -12.98
CA PRO A 23 -21.53 26.81 -12.83
C PRO A 23 -20.23 26.54 -12.04
N SER A 24 -20.29 25.66 -11.04
CA SER A 24 -19.16 25.47 -10.11
C SER A 24 -18.86 23.99 -9.85
N LEU A 25 -17.57 23.64 -9.90
CA LEU A 25 -17.03 22.36 -9.40
C LEU A 25 -16.62 22.45 -7.92
N LYS A 26 -16.65 23.65 -7.33
CA LYS A 26 -16.18 23.91 -5.97
C LYS A 26 -16.84 23.01 -4.91
N GLY A 27 -18.15 22.81 -5.01
CA GLY A 27 -18.88 21.93 -4.08
C GLY A 27 -18.45 20.47 -4.21
N GLU A 28 -18.36 19.96 -5.44
CA GLU A 28 -17.92 18.60 -5.74
C GLU A 28 -16.50 18.34 -5.24
N LEU A 29 -15.57 19.25 -5.56
CA LEU A 29 -14.19 19.21 -5.08
C LEU A 29 -14.13 19.12 -3.56
N LEU A 30 -14.85 20.00 -2.85
CA LEU A 30 -14.83 20.04 -1.39
C LEU A 30 -15.39 18.76 -0.77
N ILE A 31 -16.50 18.23 -1.31
CA ILE A 31 -17.11 16.97 -0.84
C ILE A 31 -16.13 15.81 -1.02
N ILE A 32 -15.58 15.63 -2.23
CA ILE A 32 -14.65 14.55 -2.53
C ILE A 32 -13.41 14.63 -1.63
N ASN A 33 -12.87 15.84 -1.46
CA ASN A 33 -11.68 16.06 -0.62
C ASN A 33 -11.93 15.70 0.84
N VAL A 34 -13.03 16.18 1.42
CA VAL A 34 -13.38 15.88 2.82
C VAL A 34 -13.60 14.38 3.01
N VAL A 35 -14.32 13.71 2.11
CA VAL A 35 -14.59 12.28 2.21
C VAL A 35 -13.30 11.46 2.13
N PHE A 36 -12.49 11.64 1.10
CA PHE A 36 -11.26 10.85 0.92
C PHE A 36 -10.22 11.13 2.02
N THR A 37 -10.03 12.40 2.40
CA THR A 37 -9.10 12.76 3.47
C THR A 37 -9.56 12.22 4.83
N THR A 38 -10.87 12.20 5.11
CA THR A 38 -11.41 11.61 6.35
C THR A 38 -11.19 10.10 6.38
N VAL A 39 -11.49 9.40 5.29
CA VAL A 39 -11.26 7.95 5.19
C VAL A 39 -9.77 7.64 5.36
N MET A 40 -8.89 8.38 4.67
CA MET A 40 -7.44 8.26 4.80
C MET A 40 -6.98 8.47 6.25
N ALA A 41 -7.48 9.51 6.93
CA ALA A 41 -7.13 9.81 8.31
C ALA A 41 -7.50 8.66 9.27
N ILE A 42 -8.65 8.01 9.06
CA ILE A 42 -9.05 6.83 9.85
C ILE A 42 -8.04 5.68 9.66
N PHE A 43 -7.66 5.36 8.43
CA PHE A 43 -6.69 4.29 8.16
C PHE A 43 -5.31 4.59 8.76
N VAL A 44 -4.84 5.83 8.66
CA VAL A 44 -3.58 6.27 9.24
C VAL A 44 -3.63 6.21 10.76
N ALA A 45 -4.72 6.66 11.39
CA ALA A 45 -4.90 6.58 12.83
C ALA A 45 -4.85 5.13 13.32
N VAL A 46 -5.58 4.22 12.65
CA VAL A 46 -5.54 2.78 12.96
C VAL A 46 -4.12 2.24 12.85
N ARG A 47 -3.39 2.61 11.79
CA ARG A 47 -2.01 2.20 11.58
C ARG A 47 -1.09 2.70 12.70
N LEU A 48 -1.12 3.99 13.03
CA LEU A 48 -0.26 4.60 14.03
C LEU A 48 -0.56 4.06 15.43
N ILE A 49 -1.84 3.91 15.79
CA ILE A 49 -2.25 3.33 17.08
C ILE A 49 -1.78 1.88 17.19
N SER A 50 -1.99 1.11 16.12
CA SER A 50 -1.54 -0.29 16.02
C SER A 50 -0.03 -0.40 16.22
N ARG A 51 0.77 0.37 15.48
CA ARG A 51 2.23 0.26 15.47
C ARG A 51 2.87 0.85 16.73
N GLY A 52 2.36 1.98 17.21
CA GLY A 52 2.87 2.69 18.38
C GLY A 52 2.49 2.02 19.70
N PHE A 53 1.22 1.69 19.90
CA PHE A 53 0.73 1.23 21.21
C PHE A 53 0.54 -0.28 21.31
N ILE A 54 0.06 -0.94 20.25
CA ILE A 54 -0.35 -2.35 20.32
C ILE A 54 0.81 -3.28 19.97
N VAL A 55 1.46 -3.07 18.83
CA VAL A 55 2.58 -3.87 18.34
C VAL A 55 3.91 -3.37 18.92
N LYS A 56 4.00 -2.07 19.27
CA LYS A 56 5.21 -1.39 19.76
C LYS A 56 6.42 -1.60 18.84
N GLN A 57 6.18 -1.54 17.54
CA GLN A 57 7.21 -1.68 16.50
C GLN A 57 6.95 -0.65 15.40
N VAL A 58 7.37 0.59 15.68
CA VAL A 58 7.32 1.69 14.72
C VAL A 58 8.47 1.53 13.74
N GLY A 59 8.15 1.44 12.44
CA GLY A 59 9.12 1.40 11.36
C GLY A 59 9.32 2.79 10.73
N ILE A 60 10.37 2.93 9.92
CA ILE A 60 10.60 4.14 9.11
C ILE A 60 9.41 4.40 8.16
N ASP A 61 8.79 3.33 7.66
CA ASP A 61 7.61 3.38 6.81
C ASP A 61 6.39 4.03 7.48
N ASP A 62 6.29 3.98 8.82
CA ASP A 62 5.22 4.65 9.57
C ASP A 62 5.39 6.18 9.58
N TYR A 63 6.63 6.68 9.73
CA TYR A 63 6.92 8.11 9.67
C TYR A 63 6.64 8.66 8.27
N PHE A 64 7.03 7.94 7.22
CA PHE A 64 6.73 8.33 5.84
C PHE A 64 5.23 8.35 5.57
N CYS A 65 4.48 7.37 6.09
CA CYS A 65 3.02 7.37 6.01
C CYS A 65 2.41 8.60 6.70
N ALA A 66 2.90 8.98 7.88
CA ALA A 66 2.45 10.17 8.60
C ALA A 66 2.76 11.48 7.84
N ILE A 67 3.96 11.59 7.26
CA ILE A 67 4.33 12.76 6.43
C ILE A 67 3.42 12.85 5.20
N ALA A 68 3.14 11.73 4.53
CA ALA A 68 2.23 11.70 3.40
C ALA A 68 0.80 12.13 3.80
N ALA A 69 0.31 11.67 4.95
CA ALA A 69 -1.00 12.06 5.49
C ALA A 69 -1.08 13.56 5.78
N LEU A 70 -0.05 14.13 6.41
CA LEU A 70 0.05 15.59 6.63
C LEU A 70 0.06 16.36 5.31
N ALA A 71 0.77 15.85 4.30
CA ALA A 71 0.78 16.46 2.98
C ALA A 71 -0.60 16.42 2.29
N SER A 72 -1.35 15.32 2.42
CA SER A 72 -2.74 15.23 1.94
C SER A 72 -3.68 16.23 2.64
N ILE A 73 -3.53 16.40 3.96
CA ILE A 73 -4.27 17.42 4.72
C ILE A 73 -3.89 18.83 4.25
N SER A 74 -2.60 19.10 4.06
CA SER A 74 -2.12 20.39 3.53
C SER A 74 -2.69 20.69 2.14
N HIS A 75 -2.72 19.70 1.23
CA HIS A 75 -3.36 19.83 -0.08
C HIS A 75 -4.85 20.20 0.04
N THR A 76 -5.55 19.62 1.02
CA THR A 76 -6.96 19.96 1.30
C THR A 76 -7.13 21.44 1.67
N VAL A 77 -6.25 21.95 2.52
CA VAL A 77 -6.27 23.36 2.94
C VAL A 77 -5.95 24.29 1.76
N VAL A 78 -4.97 23.93 0.91
CA VAL A 78 -4.60 24.74 -0.25
C VAL A 78 -5.76 24.83 -1.25
N ILE A 79 -6.43 23.72 -1.58
CA ILE A 79 -7.59 23.73 -2.49
C ILE A 79 -8.73 24.61 -1.94
N ARG A 80 -8.95 24.58 -0.61
CA ARG A 80 -9.95 25.45 0.03
C ARG A 80 -9.61 26.93 -0.18
N GLU A 81 -8.36 27.31 0.01
CA GLU A 81 -7.94 28.70 -0.19
C GLU A 81 -7.96 29.08 -1.68
N GLN A 82 -7.54 28.21 -2.59
CA GLN A 82 -7.67 28.42 -4.05
C GLN A 82 -9.13 28.65 -4.46
N SER A 83 -10.08 27.93 -3.85
CA SER A 83 -11.50 28.07 -4.12
C SER A 83 -12.08 29.45 -3.74
N ARG A 84 -11.33 30.29 -3.01
CA ARG A 84 -11.68 31.69 -2.75
C ARG A 84 -11.31 32.60 -3.92
N PHE A 85 -10.36 32.17 -4.75
CA PHE A 85 -9.84 32.89 -5.91
C PHE A 85 -10.44 32.41 -7.24
N GLY A 86 -11.63 31.81 -7.20
CA GLY A 86 -12.30 31.34 -8.41
C GLY A 86 -11.91 29.93 -8.88
N TYR A 87 -11.12 29.18 -8.11
CA TYR A 87 -10.78 27.80 -8.48
C TYR A 87 -12.02 26.90 -8.55
N GLY A 88 -12.18 26.19 -9.66
CA GLY A 88 -13.37 25.37 -9.93
C GLY A 88 -14.53 26.10 -10.62
N PHE A 89 -14.36 27.36 -11.01
CA PHE A 89 -15.24 28.05 -11.96
C PHE A 89 -14.58 28.14 -13.33
N HIS A 90 -15.38 28.37 -14.37
CA HIS A 90 -14.88 28.69 -15.69
C HIS A 90 -14.13 30.03 -15.69
N LEU A 91 -13.04 30.14 -16.44
CA LEU A 91 -12.19 31.35 -16.41
C LEU A 91 -12.93 32.62 -16.86
N TRP A 92 -13.88 32.52 -17.78
CA TRP A 92 -14.72 33.65 -18.21
C TRP A 92 -15.77 34.07 -17.18
N ASP A 93 -16.05 33.25 -16.16
CA ASP A 93 -16.99 33.57 -15.07
C ASP A 93 -16.29 34.16 -13.83
N ILE A 94 -14.97 34.37 -13.89
CA ILE A 94 -14.16 34.93 -12.80
C ILE A 94 -13.72 36.34 -13.19
N ARG A 95 -13.75 37.27 -12.23
CA ARG A 95 -13.23 38.63 -12.41
C ARG A 95 -11.71 38.59 -12.59
N ALA A 96 -11.20 39.34 -13.56
CA ALA A 96 -9.77 39.38 -13.84
C ALA A 96 -8.92 39.81 -12.62
N SER A 97 -9.41 40.76 -11.82
CA SER A 97 -8.76 41.19 -10.58
C SER A 97 -8.50 40.03 -9.60
N THR A 98 -9.46 39.10 -9.48
CA THR A 98 -9.34 37.94 -8.58
C THR A 98 -8.27 36.97 -9.05
N VAL A 99 -8.18 36.74 -10.36
CA VAL A 99 -7.16 35.85 -10.95
C VAL A 99 -5.77 36.47 -10.82
N MET A 100 -5.65 37.79 -11.04
CA MET A 100 -4.39 38.51 -10.85
C MET A 100 -3.88 38.39 -9.40
N GLU A 101 -4.77 38.57 -8.42
CA GLU A 101 -4.43 38.39 -7.00
C GLU A 101 -3.98 36.94 -6.70
N ALA A 102 -4.61 35.95 -7.33
CA ALA A 102 -4.24 34.54 -7.19
C ALA A 102 -2.83 34.24 -7.74
N VAL A 103 -2.48 34.85 -8.88
CA VAL A 103 -1.17 34.72 -9.50
C VAL A 103 -0.10 35.39 -8.66
N GLU A 104 -0.35 36.63 -8.20
CA GLU A 104 0.58 37.41 -7.38
C GLU A 104 0.89 36.75 -6.03
N ASN A 105 -0.14 36.21 -5.37
CA ASN A 105 0.01 35.44 -4.14
C ASN A 105 0.50 34.00 -4.37
N ARG A 106 0.69 33.58 -5.64
CA ARG A 106 1.22 32.27 -6.06
C ARG A 106 0.40 31.07 -5.56
N ILE A 107 -0.84 31.30 -5.14
CA ILE A 107 -1.68 30.27 -4.52
C ILE A 107 -2.02 29.14 -5.49
N LEU A 108 -2.08 29.43 -6.79
CA LEU A 108 -2.33 28.45 -7.86
C LEU A 108 -1.18 27.44 -8.01
N LEU A 109 0.06 27.84 -7.70
CA LEU A 109 1.24 26.97 -7.77
C LEU A 109 1.47 26.19 -6.48
N ALA A 110 0.93 26.68 -5.36
CA ALA A 110 1.16 26.11 -4.03
C ALA A 110 0.70 24.66 -3.90
N ASN A 111 -0.31 24.23 -4.67
CA ASN A 111 -0.86 22.88 -4.58
C ASN A 111 0.10 21.77 -5.04
N ASN A 112 1.08 22.11 -5.89
CA ASN A 112 2.05 21.14 -6.40
C ASN A 112 2.92 20.55 -5.28
N PHE A 113 3.32 21.35 -4.29
CA PHE A 113 4.22 20.91 -3.21
C PHE A 113 3.62 19.80 -2.33
N PRO A 114 2.44 19.97 -1.71
CA PRO A 114 1.85 18.91 -0.89
C PRO A 114 1.54 17.66 -1.73
N TYR A 115 1.19 17.80 -3.01
CA TYR A 115 1.02 16.66 -3.91
C TYR A 115 2.33 15.85 -4.07
N MET A 116 3.46 16.50 -4.43
CA MET A 116 4.74 15.78 -4.60
C MET A 116 5.19 15.10 -3.31
N VAL A 117 5.08 15.81 -2.18
CA VAL A 117 5.47 15.29 -0.86
C VAL A 117 4.61 14.07 -0.52
N CYS A 118 3.30 14.16 -0.72
CA CYS A 118 2.38 13.05 -0.46
C CYS A 118 2.74 11.81 -1.28
N LEU A 119 2.93 11.95 -2.60
CA LEU A 119 3.24 10.80 -3.45
C LEU A 119 4.61 10.22 -3.15
N LEU A 120 5.63 11.05 -2.93
CA LEU A 120 6.97 10.56 -2.60
C LEU A 120 6.94 9.71 -1.33
N PHE A 121 6.46 10.29 -0.23
CA PHE A 121 6.49 9.59 1.06
C PHE A 121 5.47 8.44 1.11
N GLY A 122 4.33 8.56 0.41
CA GLY A 122 3.35 7.48 0.25
C GLY A 122 3.96 6.27 -0.47
N LYS A 123 4.59 6.48 -1.62
CA LYS A 123 5.27 5.43 -2.40
C LYS A 123 6.45 4.83 -1.65
N LEU A 124 7.27 5.66 -1.00
CA LEU A 124 8.38 5.18 -0.18
C LEU A 124 7.91 4.36 1.02
N SER A 125 6.80 4.74 1.67
CA SER A 125 6.20 3.95 2.75
C SER A 125 5.82 2.54 2.26
N ILE A 126 5.19 2.43 1.08
CA ILE A 126 4.86 1.13 0.47
C ILE A 126 6.12 0.33 0.12
N LEU A 127 7.10 0.96 -0.54
CA LEU A 127 8.31 0.29 -1.01
C LEU A 127 9.19 -0.20 0.16
N LEU A 128 9.33 0.60 1.23
CA LEU A 128 10.03 0.17 2.45
C LEU A 128 9.33 -1.02 3.10
N LEU A 129 7.99 -1.00 3.13
CA LEU A 129 7.21 -2.12 3.63
C LEU A 129 7.39 -3.37 2.77
N PHE A 130 7.46 -3.24 1.44
CA PHE A 130 7.78 -4.33 0.53
C PHE A 130 9.20 -4.86 0.74
N SER A 131 10.20 -3.99 0.90
CA SER A 131 11.58 -4.41 1.17
C SER A 131 11.67 -5.23 2.46
N ARG A 132 10.93 -4.83 3.50
CA ARG A 132 10.83 -5.58 4.76
C ARG A 132 10.10 -6.93 4.60
N LEU A 133 9.04 -6.98 3.80
CA LEU A 133 8.24 -8.20 3.60
C LEU A 133 8.95 -9.22 2.71
N PHE A 134 9.68 -8.76 1.69
CA PHE A 134 10.31 -9.59 0.68
C PHE A 134 11.84 -9.68 0.82
N SER A 135 12.36 -9.37 2.00
CA SER A 135 13.80 -9.41 2.31
C SER A 135 14.46 -10.78 2.04
N VAL A 136 13.67 -11.85 1.99
CA VAL A 136 14.12 -13.22 1.69
C VAL A 136 14.55 -13.39 0.22
N SER A 137 13.99 -12.61 -0.71
CA SER A 137 14.32 -12.69 -2.14
C SER A 137 15.26 -11.56 -2.54
N PRO A 138 16.58 -11.83 -2.74
CA PRO A 138 17.55 -10.78 -3.06
C PRO A 138 17.23 -10.08 -4.39
N ARG A 139 16.74 -10.83 -5.39
CA ARG A 139 16.35 -10.26 -6.69
C ARG A 139 15.21 -9.25 -6.56
N THR A 140 14.16 -9.60 -5.81
CA THR A 140 13.02 -8.70 -5.57
C THR A 140 13.46 -7.46 -4.79
N ASN A 141 14.34 -7.61 -3.81
CA ASN A 141 14.83 -6.49 -3.03
C ASN A 141 15.66 -5.50 -3.86
N ILE A 142 16.48 -5.98 -4.81
CA ILE A 142 17.20 -5.12 -5.76
C ILE A 142 16.23 -4.28 -6.59
N VAL A 143 15.15 -4.89 -7.10
CA VAL A 143 14.11 -4.15 -7.86
C VAL A 143 13.44 -3.10 -6.98
N ILE A 144 13.06 -3.45 -5.75
CA ILE A 144 12.44 -2.50 -4.80
C ILE A 144 13.36 -1.31 -4.53
N ILE A 145 14.65 -1.56 -4.27
CA ILE A 145 15.64 -0.49 -4.05
C ILE A 145 15.82 0.37 -5.30
N GLY A 146 15.89 -0.23 -6.49
CA GLY A 146 15.96 0.49 -7.76
C GLY A 146 14.75 1.42 -7.97
N VAL A 147 13.54 0.92 -7.70
CA VAL A 147 12.30 1.71 -7.79
C VAL A 147 12.24 2.82 -6.73
N MET A 148 12.74 2.58 -5.51
CA MET A 148 12.85 3.60 -4.47
C MET A 148 13.79 4.74 -4.89
N ILE A 149 14.99 4.40 -5.40
CA ILE A 149 15.97 5.38 -5.87
C ILE A 149 15.39 6.17 -7.04
N PHE A 150 14.82 5.49 -8.03
CA PHE A 150 14.21 6.13 -9.20
C PHE A 150 13.10 7.10 -8.81
N THR A 151 12.13 6.64 -8.00
CA THR A 151 10.99 7.46 -7.56
C THR A 151 11.47 8.68 -6.77
N THR A 152 12.46 8.51 -5.89
CA THR A 152 13.04 9.61 -5.11
C THR A 152 13.77 10.61 -6.00
N ALA A 153 14.67 10.14 -6.86
CA ALA A 153 15.47 10.99 -7.74
C ALA A 153 14.57 11.81 -8.66
N TYR A 154 13.61 11.16 -9.33
CA TYR A 154 12.66 11.82 -10.20
C TYR A 154 11.81 12.86 -9.45
N THR A 155 11.25 12.52 -8.29
CA THR A 155 10.40 13.45 -7.54
C THR A 155 11.19 14.65 -7.04
N VAL A 156 12.44 14.45 -6.61
CA VAL A 156 13.35 15.54 -6.23
C VAL A 156 13.67 16.42 -7.43
N SER A 157 13.93 15.86 -8.61
CA SER A 157 14.14 16.64 -9.83
C SER A 157 12.93 17.52 -10.17
N ILE A 158 11.73 16.97 -10.15
CA ILE A 158 10.49 17.72 -10.41
C ILE A 158 10.22 18.75 -9.31
N LEU A 159 10.57 18.46 -8.05
CA LEU A 159 10.46 19.42 -6.96
C LEU A 159 11.38 20.62 -7.19
N CYS A 160 12.63 20.40 -7.59
CA CYS A 160 13.55 21.49 -7.95
C CYS A 160 13.00 22.36 -9.09
N VAL A 161 12.42 21.74 -10.12
CA VAL A 161 11.78 22.46 -11.23
C VAL A 161 10.54 23.23 -10.75
N SER A 162 9.74 22.64 -9.85
CA SER A 162 8.56 23.28 -9.26
C SER A 162 8.93 24.48 -8.38
N ILE A 163 10.04 24.41 -7.63
CA ILE A 163 10.60 25.54 -6.88
C ILE A 163 11.04 26.65 -7.84
N ALA A 164 11.74 26.30 -8.93
CA ALA A 164 12.13 27.29 -9.93
C ALA A 164 10.91 27.96 -10.59
N SER A 165 9.85 27.20 -10.86
CA SER A 165 8.56 27.72 -11.33
C SER A 165 7.91 28.64 -10.31
N PHE A 166 7.88 28.26 -9.03
CA PHE A 166 7.33 29.09 -7.96
C PHE A 166 8.04 30.43 -7.81
N VAL A 167 9.35 30.50 -8.10
CA VAL A 167 10.13 31.74 -8.07
C VAL A 167 9.94 32.56 -9.34
N LYS A 168 10.01 31.93 -10.52
CA LYS A 168 10.01 32.61 -11.81
C LYS A 168 8.62 33.01 -12.30
N CYS A 169 7.61 32.15 -12.11
CA CYS A 169 6.26 32.29 -12.66
C CYS A 169 5.29 33.04 -11.71
N GLY A 170 5.81 33.86 -10.78
CA GLY A 170 5.02 34.53 -9.75
C GLY A 170 4.39 35.87 -10.16
N SER A 171 4.59 36.31 -11.40
CA SER A 171 3.97 37.52 -11.96
C SER A 171 3.29 37.20 -13.29
N LEU A 172 2.28 37.98 -13.66
CA LEU A 172 1.51 37.77 -14.89
C LEU A 172 2.40 37.88 -16.15
N GLU A 173 3.36 38.82 -16.14
CA GLU A 173 4.34 38.99 -17.23
C GLU A 173 5.27 37.78 -17.36
N ASN A 174 5.68 37.19 -16.24
CA ASN A 174 6.57 36.03 -16.29
C ASN A 174 5.82 34.72 -16.60
N MET A 175 4.51 34.65 -16.36
CA MET A 175 3.70 33.46 -16.69
C MET A 175 3.66 33.15 -18.19
N THR A 176 3.85 34.15 -19.05
CA THR A 176 3.90 33.97 -20.51
C THR A 176 5.26 33.52 -21.03
N THR A 177 6.26 33.32 -20.16
CA THR A 177 7.56 32.79 -20.58
C THR A 177 7.44 31.32 -20.99
N ASP A 178 8.24 30.90 -21.98
CA ASP A 178 8.26 29.51 -22.48
C ASP A 178 8.43 28.48 -21.36
N PHE A 179 9.22 28.82 -20.34
CA PHE A 179 9.42 27.97 -19.18
C PHE A 179 8.13 27.77 -18.36
N CYS A 180 7.39 28.85 -18.07
CA CYS A 180 6.17 28.79 -17.29
C CYS A 180 5.03 28.10 -18.07
N ILE A 181 4.97 28.33 -19.38
CA ILE A 181 4.03 27.63 -20.27
C ILE A 181 4.36 26.13 -20.29
N ALA A 182 5.63 25.75 -20.47
CA ALA A 182 6.07 24.36 -20.46
C ALA A 182 5.76 23.65 -19.13
N MET A 183 5.82 24.36 -18.00
CA MET A 183 5.44 23.83 -16.69
C MET A 183 3.97 23.40 -16.61
N GLY A 184 3.06 24.22 -17.16
CA GLY A 184 1.63 23.91 -17.20
C GLY A 184 1.25 22.86 -18.25
N THR A 185 2.16 22.55 -19.18
CA THR A 185 1.88 21.71 -20.35
C THR A 185 2.82 20.51 -20.43
N SER A 186 3.89 20.60 -21.21
CA SER A 186 4.80 19.50 -21.56
C SER A 186 5.40 18.82 -20.32
N ILE A 187 5.87 19.61 -19.35
CA ILE A 187 6.47 19.09 -18.11
C ILE A 187 5.42 18.37 -17.26
N SER A 188 4.21 18.93 -17.15
CA SER A 188 3.10 18.31 -16.42
C SER A 188 2.67 16.97 -17.02
N ILE A 189 2.70 16.83 -18.35
CA ILE A 189 2.41 15.57 -19.04
C ILE A 189 3.49 14.54 -18.78
N VAL A 190 4.76 14.89 -18.97
CA VAL A 190 5.90 13.99 -18.70
C VAL A 190 5.86 13.55 -17.23
N GLN A 191 5.55 14.49 -16.34
CA GLN A 191 5.41 14.20 -14.93
C GLN A 191 4.30 13.18 -14.67
N SER A 192 3.11 13.42 -15.22
CA SER A 192 1.96 12.52 -15.03
C SER A 192 2.21 11.14 -15.65
N ALA A 193 2.91 11.06 -16.79
CA ALA A 193 3.27 9.80 -17.43
C ALA A 193 4.25 8.98 -16.59
N ILE A 194 5.33 9.59 -16.09
CA ILE A 194 6.28 8.90 -15.19
C ILE A 194 5.57 8.45 -13.92
N ASN A 195 4.67 9.27 -13.38
CA ASN A 195 3.92 8.93 -12.19
C ASN A 195 3.06 7.67 -12.39
N VAL A 196 2.31 7.59 -13.49
CA VAL A 196 1.55 6.38 -13.88
C VAL A 196 2.48 5.16 -13.99
N ILE A 197 3.62 5.30 -14.64
CA ILE A 197 4.60 4.19 -14.79
C ILE A 197 5.05 3.71 -13.40
N THR A 198 5.42 4.63 -12.50
CA THR A 198 5.84 4.25 -11.14
C THR A 198 4.74 3.56 -10.34
N ASP A 199 3.47 3.95 -10.51
CA ASP A 199 2.36 3.30 -9.81
C ASP A 199 2.19 1.85 -10.26
N PHE A 200 2.23 1.61 -11.57
CA PHE A 200 2.17 0.25 -12.10
C PHE A 200 3.38 -0.58 -11.68
N LEU A 201 4.59 -0.01 -11.70
CA LEU A 201 5.78 -0.70 -11.20
C LEU A 201 5.60 -1.16 -9.74
N ILE A 202 5.12 -0.27 -8.86
CA ILE A 202 4.88 -0.59 -7.45
C ILE A 202 3.77 -1.65 -7.31
N LEU A 203 2.69 -1.54 -8.10
CA LEU A 203 1.59 -2.50 -8.11
C LEU A 203 2.02 -3.91 -8.54
N PHE A 204 2.94 -4.01 -9.51
CA PHE A 204 3.40 -5.29 -10.06
C PHE A 204 4.44 -6.00 -9.18
N ILE A 205 5.21 -5.30 -8.34
CA ILE A 205 6.21 -5.90 -7.45
C ILE A 205 5.69 -7.12 -6.64
N PRO A 206 4.55 -7.03 -5.92
CA PRO A 206 4.05 -8.14 -5.10
C PRO A 206 3.31 -9.22 -5.90
N LEU A 207 2.97 -8.99 -7.18
CA LEU A 207 2.09 -9.90 -7.94
C LEU A 207 2.69 -11.29 -8.19
N PRO A 208 3.94 -11.43 -8.69
CA PRO A 208 4.54 -12.74 -8.92
C PRO A 208 4.59 -13.59 -7.64
N MET A 209 4.88 -12.94 -6.51
CA MET A 209 5.04 -13.62 -5.22
C MET A 209 3.69 -14.00 -4.58
N THR A 210 2.64 -13.22 -4.83
CA THR A 210 1.28 -13.52 -4.34
C THR A 210 0.58 -14.59 -5.18
N LEU A 211 0.84 -14.66 -6.49
CA LEU A 211 0.29 -15.69 -7.37
C LEU A 211 0.88 -17.08 -7.10
N ALA A 212 2.14 -17.15 -6.66
CA ALA A 212 2.81 -18.41 -6.33
C ALA A 212 2.30 -19.06 -5.02
N LEU A 213 1.51 -18.35 -4.21
CA LEU A 213 1.15 -18.78 -2.86
C LEU A 213 -0.36 -19.08 -2.73
N SER A 214 -0.72 -20.33 -2.44
CA SER A 214 -2.09 -20.74 -2.16
C SER A 214 -2.56 -20.21 -0.79
N LEU A 215 -3.31 -19.11 -0.81
CA LEU A 215 -3.79 -18.44 0.41
C LEU A 215 -5.22 -18.87 0.80
N PRO A 216 -5.52 -19.08 2.10
CA PRO A 216 -6.89 -19.26 2.59
C PRO A 216 -7.74 -18.01 2.35
N LEU A 217 -9.05 -18.17 2.17
CA LEU A 217 -10.00 -17.13 1.74
C LEU A 217 -9.84 -15.78 2.46
N ARG A 218 -9.66 -15.80 3.79
CA ARG A 218 -9.48 -14.57 4.59
C ARG A 218 -8.22 -13.78 4.22
N LYS A 219 -7.12 -14.46 3.91
CA LYS A 219 -5.88 -13.80 3.47
C LYS A 219 -6.00 -13.35 2.01
N LYS A 220 -6.71 -14.11 1.18
CA LYS A 220 -7.02 -13.76 -0.21
C LYS A 220 -7.80 -12.45 -0.30
N LEU A 221 -8.82 -12.26 0.56
CA LEU A 221 -9.58 -11.01 0.63
C LEU A 221 -8.71 -9.81 1.03
N ALA A 222 -7.82 -9.97 2.02
CA ALA A 222 -6.92 -8.89 2.42
C ALA A 222 -5.90 -8.50 1.34
N VAL A 223 -5.37 -9.48 0.59
CA VAL A 223 -4.50 -9.21 -0.55
C VAL A 223 -5.28 -8.54 -1.69
N SER A 224 -6.51 -9.01 -1.95
CA SER A 224 -7.40 -8.42 -2.95
C SER A 224 -7.75 -6.97 -2.64
N SER A 225 -7.97 -6.61 -1.37
CA SER A 225 -8.27 -5.21 -1.00
C SER A 225 -7.09 -4.28 -1.25
N VAL A 226 -5.86 -4.73 -0.96
CA VAL A 226 -4.64 -3.96 -1.26
C VAL A 226 -4.50 -3.75 -2.77
N PHE A 227 -4.68 -4.82 -3.55
CA PHE A 227 -4.57 -4.75 -5.01
C PHE A 227 -5.63 -3.82 -5.61
N LEU A 228 -6.87 -3.88 -5.10
CA LEU A 228 -7.95 -2.99 -5.53
C LEU A 228 -7.63 -1.52 -5.23
N THR A 229 -7.10 -1.21 -4.04
CA THR A 229 -6.68 0.17 -3.74
C THR A 229 -5.50 0.64 -4.59
N GLY A 230 -4.58 -0.27 -4.92
CA GLY A 230 -3.48 0.04 -5.84
C GLY A 230 -3.98 0.31 -7.26
N LEU A 231 -4.92 -0.49 -7.77
CA LEU A 231 -5.57 -0.23 -9.05
C LEU A 231 -6.33 1.09 -9.08
N LEU A 232 -7.01 1.45 -7.99
CA LEU A 232 -7.69 2.74 -7.87
C LEU A 232 -6.69 3.91 -7.96
N ALA A 233 -5.54 3.80 -7.30
CA ALA A 233 -4.47 4.79 -7.42
C ALA A 233 -3.98 4.89 -8.89
N CYS A 234 -3.66 3.76 -9.54
CA CYS A 234 -3.26 3.76 -10.94
C CYS A 234 -4.31 4.38 -11.88
N ALA A 235 -5.59 4.07 -11.67
CA ALA A 235 -6.69 4.63 -12.46
C ALA A 235 -6.79 6.15 -12.30
N ALA A 236 -6.63 6.66 -11.08
CA ALA A 236 -6.59 8.09 -10.80
C ALA A 236 -5.39 8.77 -11.48
N SER A 237 -4.21 8.15 -11.44
CA SER A 237 -3.02 8.65 -12.14
C SER A 237 -3.19 8.72 -13.66
N ILE A 238 -3.88 7.74 -14.25
CA ILE A 238 -4.25 7.78 -15.68
C ILE A 238 -5.21 8.94 -15.94
N GLY A 239 -6.22 9.14 -15.08
CA GLY A 239 -7.15 10.26 -15.18
C GLY A 239 -6.45 11.63 -15.13
N ARG A 240 -5.41 11.76 -14.29
CA ARG A 240 -4.53 12.94 -14.28
C ARG A 240 -3.75 13.10 -15.58
N LEU A 241 -3.14 12.04 -16.11
CA LEU A 241 -2.42 12.11 -17.38
C LEU A 241 -3.35 12.56 -18.53
N VAL A 242 -4.56 12.01 -18.61
CA VAL A 242 -5.56 12.43 -19.60
C VAL A 242 -5.94 13.90 -19.41
N SER A 243 -6.08 14.36 -18.16
CA SER A 243 -6.40 15.77 -17.87
C SER A 243 -5.24 16.69 -18.25
N ALA A 244 -3.99 16.31 -17.96
CA ALA A 244 -2.79 17.07 -18.34
C ALA A 244 -2.65 17.20 -19.87
N VAL A 245 -3.00 16.16 -20.63
CA VAL A 245 -3.03 16.22 -22.10
C VAL A 245 -4.11 17.18 -22.59
N LYS A 246 -5.28 17.21 -21.94
CA LYS A 246 -6.35 18.16 -22.29
C LYS A 246 -5.95 19.61 -22.03
N THR A 247 -5.09 19.86 -21.03
CA THR A 247 -4.58 21.21 -20.72
C THR A 247 -3.77 21.83 -21.87
N LEU A 248 -3.19 21.04 -22.78
CA LEU A 248 -2.38 21.58 -23.89
C LEU A 248 -3.11 22.58 -24.78
N HIS A 249 -4.41 22.39 -24.97
CA HIS A 249 -5.24 23.20 -25.86
C HIS A 249 -6.37 23.90 -25.08
N ALA A 250 -6.22 23.99 -23.76
CA ALA A 250 -7.25 24.50 -22.88
C ALA A 250 -7.15 26.01 -22.73
N GLU A 251 -8.20 26.72 -23.15
CA GLU A 251 -8.38 28.13 -22.78
C GLU A 251 -8.90 28.26 -21.33
N ASP A 252 -9.59 27.24 -20.84
CA ASP A 252 -10.19 27.22 -19.50
C ASP A 252 -9.39 26.38 -18.50
N ILE A 253 -8.25 26.93 -18.12
CA ILE A 253 -7.27 26.24 -17.26
C ILE A 253 -7.83 26.00 -15.86
N MET A 254 -8.59 26.95 -15.28
CA MET A 254 -9.13 26.82 -13.91
C MET A 254 -10.11 25.66 -13.79
N TRP A 255 -10.99 25.49 -14.77
CA TRP A 255 -11.97 24.40 -14.78
C TRP A 255 -11.32 23.04 -15.02
N ILE A 256 -10.38 22.96 -15.98
CA ILE A 256 -9.70 21.70 -16.31
C ILE A 256 -8.78 21.27 -15.17
N GLN A 257 -8.08 22.20 -14.54
CA GLN A 257 -7.23 21.90 -13.39
C GLN A 257 -8.06 21.47 -12.17
N ALA A 258 -9.22 22.08 -11.93
CA ALA A 258 -10.16 21.63 -10.91
C ALA A 258 -10.62 20.17 -11.13
N LYS A 259 -10.90 19.77 -12.38
CA LYS A 259 -11.19 18.36 -12.72
C LYS A 259 -9.99 17.44 -12.51
N ASN A 260 -8.80 17.90 -12.88
CA ASN A 260 -7.56 17.17 -12.64
C ASN A 260 -7.37 16.90 -11.13
N ASP A 261 -7.71 17.86 -10.28
CA ASP A 261 -7.56 17.72 -8.83
C ASP A 261 -8.50 16.70 -8.19
N ILE A 262 -9.65 16.40 -8.79
CA ILE A 262 -10.48 15.28 -8.36
C ILE A 262 -9.68 13.97 -8.44
N PHE A 263 -8.97 13.74 -9.55
CA PHE A 263 -8.10 12.58 -9.69
C PHE A 263 -6.89 12.65 -8.73
N THR A 264 -6.28 13.83 -8.56
CA THR A 264 -5.19 14.05 -7.60
C THR A 264 -5.59 13.65 -6.17
N ILE A 265 -6.77 14.07 -5.71
CA ILE A 265 -7.29 13.75 -4.37
C ILE A 265 -7.47 12.24 -4.21
N ILE A 266 -8.07 11.58 -5.21
CA ILE A 266 -8.29 10.13 -5.18
C ILE A 266 -6.96 9.39 -5.14
N GLU A 267 -6.00 9.78 -5.98
CA GLU A 267 -4.69 9.15 -6.05
C GLU A 267 -3.92 9.25 -4.73
N MET A 268 -3.74 10.47 -4.21
CA MET A 268 -3.00 10.73 -2.97
C MET A 268 -3.53 9.90 -1.81
N ASN A 269 -4.85 9.92 -1.62
CA ASN A 269 -5.49 9.19 -0.53
C ASN A 269 -5.47 7.67 -0.76
N ALA A 270 -5.65 7.20 -1.99
CA ALA A 270 -5.57 5.77 -2.33
C ALA A 270 -4.18 5.19 -2.06
N VAL A 271 -3.10 5.92 -2.40
CA VAL A 271 -1.71 5.50 -2.12
C VAL A 271 -1.49 5.35 -0.61
N ILE A 272 -1.93 6.31 0.21
CA ILE A 272 -1.79 6.24 1.67
C ILE A 272 -2.61 5.08 2.25
N ILE A 273 -3.86 4.92 1.81
CA ILE A 273 -4.74 3.84 2.26
C ILE A 273 -4.14 2.48 1.89
N ALA A 274 -3.60 2.32 0.68
CA ALA A 274 -2.93 1.10 0.25
C ALA A 274 -1.74 0.76 1.16
N SER A 275 -0.91 1.74 1.53
CA SER A 275 0.16 1.56 2.52
C SER A 275 -0.38 1.09 3.87
N CYS A 276 -1.46 1.69 4.36
CA CYS A 276 -2.08 1.29 5.63
C CYS A 276 -2.62 -0.15 5.58
N LEU A 277 -3.30 -0.52 4.49
CA LEU A 277 -3.86 -1.85 4.29
C LEU A 277 -2.78 -2.94 4.26
N LEU A 278 -1.60 -2.67 3.71
CA LEU A 278 -0.49 -3.61 3.70
C LEU A 278 -0.01 -4.00 5.12
N THR A 279 -0.21 -3.14 6.13
CA THR A 279 0.16 -3.45 7.52
C THR A 279 -0.95 -4.10 8.34
N LEU A 280 -2.20 -4.00 7.89
CA LEU A 280 -3.38 -4.52 8.58
C LEU A 280 -3.31 -6.04 8.92
N PRO A 281 -2.77 -6.92 8.04
CA PRO A 281 -2.68 -8.35 8.36
C PRO A 281 -1.79 -8.66 9.57
N THR A 282 -0.71 -7.90 9.77
CA THR A 282 0.19 -8.09 10.93
C THR A 282 -0.51 -7.67 12.23
N PHE A 283 -1.29 -6.59 12.16
CA PHE A 283 -2.12 -6.11 13.25
C PHE A 283 -3.21 -7.12 13.67
N LEU A 284 -4.04 -7.58 12.72
CA LEU A 284 -5.17 -8.47 13.01
C LEU A 284 -4.73 -9.77 13.71
N ARG A 285 -3.56 -10.31 13.35
CA ARG A 285 -2.99 -11.49 14.01
C ARG A 285 -2.61 -11.23 15.46
N ARG A 286 -2.04 -10.05 15.76
CA ARG A 286 -1.60 -9.70 17.12
C ARG A 286 -2.76 -9.28 18.02
N CYS A 287 -3.74 -8.56 17.49
CA CYS A 287 -4.97 -8.22 18.22
C CYS A 287 -5.76 -9.47 18.60
N LYS A 288 -5.87 -10.47 17.72
CA LYS A 288 -6.49 -11.75 18.07
C LYS A 288 -5.75 -12.46 19.21
N LYS A 289 -4.41 -12.45 19.19
CA LYS A 289 -3.59 -13.00 20.28
C LYS A 289 -3.79 -12.23 21.59
N TRP A 290 -3.79 -10.90 21.53
CA TRP A 290 -4.03 -10.04 22.69
C TRP A 290 -5.44 -10.24 23.27
N ALA A 291 -6.47 -10.26 22.44
CA ALA A 291 -7.85 -10.52 22.86
C ALA A 291 -8.01 -11.91 23.48
N SER A 292 -7.36 -12.94 22.90
CA SER A 292 -7.36 -14.28 23.51
C SER A 292 -6.62 -14.32 24.85
N GLN A 293 -5.52 -13.57 25.00
CA GLN A 293 -4.75 -13.50 26.24
C GLN A 293 -5.49 -12.71 27.32
N ALA A 294 -6.18 -11.63 26.95
CA ALA A 294 -7.02 -10.85 27.86
C ALA A 294 -8.24 -11.67 28.33
N TYR A 295 -8.88 -12.41 27.42
CA TYR A 295 -9.97 -13.32 27.77
C TYR A 295 -9.51 -14.46 28.69
N SER A 296 -8.39 -15.12 28.39
CA SER A 296 -7.86 -16.19 29.26
C SER A 296 -7.47 -15.69 30.66
N SER A 297 -7.00 -14.45 30.77
CA SER A 297 -6.62 -13.83 32.05
C SER A 297 -7.84 -13.48 32.91
N MET A 298 -8.97 -13.10 32.28
CA MET A 298 -10.24 -12.91 32.99
C MET A 298 -10.84 -14.25 33.45
N VAL A 299 -10.79 -15.28 32.60
CA VAL A 299 -11.31 -16.62 32.94
C VAL A 299 -10.49 -17.29 34.06
N SER A 300 -9.16 -17.13 34.08
CA SER A 300 -8.30 -17.69 35.13
C SER A 300 -8.49 -17.00 36.49
N HIS A 301 -8.74 -15.68 36.50
CA HIS A 301 -9.10 -14.95 37.72
C HIS A 301 -10.41 -15.45 38.34
N HIS A 302 -11.37 -15.88 37.52
CA HIS A 302 -12.64 -16.40 38.00
C HIS A 302 -12.49 -17.80 38.62
N TYR A 303 -11.71 -18.68 38.00
CA TYR A 303 -11.40 -20.03 38.52
C TYR A 303 -10.56 -20.01 39.81
N SER A 304 -9.61 -19.09 39.94
CA SER A 304 -8.79 -18.97 41.17
C SER A 304 -9.60 -18.48 42.38
N SER A 305 -10.65 -17.68 42.17
CA SER A 305 -11.55 -17.25 43.27
C SER A 305 -12.44 -18.39 43.79
N SER A 306 -12.78 -19.36 42.94
CA SER A 306 -13.60 -20.53 43.32
C SER A 306 -12.83 -21.52 44.20
N ASN A 307 -11.52 -21.65 44.03
CA ASN A 307 -10.69 -22.58 44.84
C ASN A 307 -10.31 -22.05 46.23
N ARG A 308 -10.49 -20.75 46.51
CA ARG A 308 -10.31 -20.21 47.88
C ARG A 308 -11.48 -20.55 48.81
N SER A 309 -12.59 -21.06 48.28
CA SER A 309 -13.76 -21.48 49.05
C SER A 309 -13.80 -22.98 49.37
N MET A 310 -12.73 -23.74 49.07
CA MET A 310 -12.60 -25.12 49.57
C MET A 310 -11.80 -25.11 50.86
N HIS A 311 -12.55 -25.15 51.96
CA HIS A 311 -12.08 -25.30 53.33
C HIS A 311 -11.06 -26.45 53.43
N LYS A 312 -9.85 -26.17 53.93
CA LYS A 312 -8.90 -27.20 54.36
C LYS A 312 -9.56 -28.01 55.49
N LEU A 313 -9.87 -29.28 55.24
CA LEU A 313 -10.06 -30.26 56.30
C LEU A 313 -8.66 -30.66 56.84
N PRO A 314 -8.49 -30.84 58.16
CA PRO A 314 -7.22 -31.22 58.74
C PRO A 314 -6.99 -32.72 58.56
N ASP A 315 -5.98 -33.10 57.79
CA ASP A 315 -5.53 -34.49 57.72
C ASP A 315 -4.72 -34.82 58.99
N HIS A 316 -5.28 -35.70 59.81
CA HIS A 316 -4.58 -36.35 60.93
C HIS A 316 -3.48 -37.27 60.37
N GLU A 317 -2.23 -36.97 60.68
CA GLU A 317 -1.12 -37.90 60.48
C GLU A 317 -1.24 -39.08 61.47
N HIS A 318 -1.43 -40.29 60.94
CA HIS A 318 -1.12 -41.52 61.67
C HIS A 318 0.16 -42.13 61.10
N GLU A 319 1.20 -42.09 61.93
CA GLU A 319 2.52 -42.68 61.75
C GLU A 319 2.42 -44.21 61.55
N PHE A 320 2.75 -44.69 60.35
CA PHE A 320 2.81 -46.12 60.05
C PHE A 320 4.21 -46.66 60.35
N LYS A 321 4.34 -47.52 61.37
CA LYS A 321 5.58 -48.25 61.70
C LYS A 321 5.75 -49.50 60.82
N PRO A 322 6.94 -49.76 60.26
CA PRO A 322 7.17 -50.95 59.44
C PRO A 322 7.35 -52.22 60.29
N VAL A 323 6.77 -53.33 59.83
CA VAL A 323 6.87 -54.68 60.41
C VAL A 323 8.03 -55.45 59.73
N PRO A 324 8.77 -56.34 60.43
CA PRO A 324 9.93 -57.04 59.85
C PRO A 324 9.56 -58.11 58.83
N ASP A 325 10.46 -58.34 57.88
CA ASP A 325 10.36 -59.22 56.71
C ASP A 325 9.98 -60.68 57.02
N ARG A 326 9.08 -61.21 56.18
CA ARG A 326 8.92 -62.66 55.96
C ARG A 326 9.16 -62.96 54.48
N PRO A 327 9.92 -64.01 54.13
CA PRO A 327 10.29 -64.27 52.73
C PRO A 327 9.04 -64.69 51.93
N ARG A 328 8.64 -63.88 50.96
CA ARG A 328 7.61 -64.23 49.97
C ARG A 328 8.26 -64.85 48.74
N ALA A 329 7.74 -66.03 48.38
CA ALA A 329 8.07 -66.75 47.15
C ALA A 329 7.89 -65.87 45.91
N ALA A 330 8.77 -66.06 44.92
CA ALA A 330 8.79 -65.30 43.67
C ALA A 330 7.44 -65.38 42.93
N PRO A 331 6.84 -64.25 42.53
CA PRO A 331 5.71 -64.25 41.61
C PRO A 331 6.16 -64.69 40.21
N LYS A 332 5.41 -65.60 39.58
CA LYS A 332 5.60 -65.98 38.17
C LYS A 332 5.32 -64.76 37.27
N PRO A 333 6.10 -64.56 36.19
CA PRO A 333 5.89 -63.42 35.29
C PRO A 333 4.53 -63.50 34.59
N PRO A 334 3.84 -62.37 34.39
CA PRO A 334 2.65 -62.31 33.54
C PRO A 334 3.04 -62.59 32.08
N LYS A 335 2.16 -63.30 31.37
CA LYS A 335 2.26 -63.50 29.92
C LYS A 335 1.95 -62.17 29.22
N ASP A 336 2.91 -61.64 28.48
CA ASP A 336 2.70 -60.48 27.61
C ASP A 336 1.75 -60.84 26.46
N PRO A 337 0.65 -60.10 26.26
CA PRO A 337 0.13 -59.87 24.92
C PRO A 337 0.82 -58.63 24.35
N TYR A 338 1.08 -58.65 23.05
CA TYR A 338 1.69 -57.60 22.20
C TYR A 338 3.23 -57.64 22.13
N PRO A 339 3.81 -58.06 20.98
CA PRO A 339 5.23 -57.89 20.75
C PRO A 339 5.55 -56.41 20.53
N MET A 340 6.45 -55.87 21.34
CA MET A 340 7.20 -54.65 21.03
C MET A 340 7.91 -54.84 19.69
N VAL A 341 7.39 -54.21 18.64
CA VAL A 341 8.11 -54.06 17.38
C VAL A 341 9.29 -53.14 17.65
N THR A 342 10.48 -53.73 17.70
CA THR A 342 11.75 -53.04 17.87
C THR A 342 11.91 -52.00 16.76
N LEU A 343 12.22 -50.77 17.15
CA LEU A 343 12.46 -49.59 16.30
C LEU A 343 13.57 -49.78 15.24
N THR A 344 14.25 -50.92 15.23
CA THR A 344 15.29 -51.29 14.27
C THR A 344 14.75 -51.80 12.93
N ASN A 345 13.50 -52.31 12.87
CA ASN A 345 12.93 -52.86 11.63
C ASN A 345 12.27 -51.79 10.73
N ILE A 346 11.94 -50.62 11.27
CA ILE A 346 11.34 -49.51 10.49
C ILE A 346 12.42 -48.77 9.68
N THR A 347 13.66 -48.71 10.16
CA THR A 347 14.78 -48.11 9.44
C THR A 347 15.32 -48.97 8.30
N LEU A 348 15.23 -50.31 8.40
CA LEU A 348 15.64 -51.20 7.31
C LEU A 348 14.63 -51.23 6.16
N MET A 349 13.33 -51.20 6.45
CA MET A 349 12.30 -51.13 5.39
C MET A 349 12.24 -49.75 4.70
N SER A 350 12.62 -48.65 5.38
CA SER A 350 12.65 -47.33 4.74
C SER A 350 13.87 -47.13 3.83
N GLN A 351 14.99 -47.82 4.07
CA GLN A 351 16.16 -47.76 3.20
C GLN A 351 15.96 -48.55 1.91
N ASP A 352 15.29 -49.71 1.96
CA ASP A 352 14.97 -50.49 0.77
C ASP A 352 13.90 -49.82 -0.12
N ALA A 353 12.95 -49.09 0.47
CA ALA A 353 11.95 -48.33 -0.27
C ALA A 353 12.58 -47.11 -0.99
N ALA A 354 13.46 -46.35 -0.31
CA ALA A 354 14.16 -45.22 -0.92
C ALA A 354 15.16 -45.65 -2.01
N SER A 355 15.75 -46.85 -1.89
CA SER A 355 16.62 -47.46 -2.89
C SER A 355 15.85 -47.88 -4.16
N LYS A 356 14.66 -48.46 -4.01
CA LYS A 356 13.82 -48.85 -5.16
C LYS A 356 13.26 -47.65 -5.92
N ASP A 357 12.81 -46.60 -5.22
CA ASP A 357 12.28 -45.39 -5.85
C ASP A 357 13.37 -44.61 -6.63
N SER A 358 14.62 -44.63 -6.13
CA SER A 358 15.75 -43.96 -6.79
C SER A 358 16.28 -44.74 -8.00
N VAL A 359 16.13 -46.07 -8.04
CA VAL A 359 16.40 -46.89 -9.23
C VAL A 359 15.29 -46.72 -10.28
N GLU A 360 14.02 -46.72 -9.87
CA GLU A 360 12.88 -46.54 -10.80
C GLU A 360 12.85 -45.12 -11.41
N GLN A 361 13.26 -44.08 -10.65
CA GLN A 361 13.45 -42.74 -11.22
C GLN A 361 14.62 -42.67 -12.20
N LYS A 362 15.72 -43.40 -11.97
CA LYS A 362 16.86 -43.44 -12.89
C LYS A 362 16.52 -44.17 -14.20
N GLU A 363 15.73 -45.23 -14.14
CA GLU A 363 15.25 -45.95 -15.33
C GLU A 363 14.25 -45.13 -16.14
N ARG A 364 13.36 -44.35 -15.50
CA ARG A 364 12.49 -43.39 -16.20
C ARG A 364 13.27 -42.26 -16.85
N GLN A 365 14.29 -41.71 -16.17
CA GLN A 365 15.12 -40.64 -16.73
C GLN A 365 15.91 -41.13 -17.96
N CYS A 366 16.48 -42.33 -17.90
CA CYS A 366 17.20 -42.95 -19.02
C CYS A 366 16.28 -43.27 -20.21
N SER A 367 15.04 -43.71 -19.94
CA SER A 367 14.04 -43.95 -20.98
C SER A 367 13.60 -42.66 -21.68
N ILE A 368 13.49 -41.55 -20.94
CA ILE A 368 13.15 -40.23 -21.52
C ILE A 368 14.31 -39.71 -22.38
N GLU A 369 15.57 -39.85 -21.95
CA GLU A 369 16.75 -39.46 -22.74
C GLU A 369 16.93 -40.32 -24.01
N GLN A 370 16.54 -41.60 -23.97
CA GLN A 370 16.52 -42.46 -25.16
C GLN A 370 15.42 -42.06 -26.17
N VAL A 371 14.25 -41.61 -25.69
CA VAL A 371 13.18 -41.11 -26.56
C VAL A 371 13.56 -39.76 -27.19
N GLU A 372 14.16 -38.85 -26.42
CA GLU A 372 14.61 -37.54 -26.93
C GLU A 372 15.78 -37.68 -27.93
N SER A 373 16.68 -38.64 -27.76
CA SER A 373 17.77 -38.90 -28.72
C SER A 373 17.28 -39.56 -30.01
N TYR A 374 16.25 -40.40 -29.94
CA TYR A 374 15.61 -41.00 -31.12
C TYR A 374 14.81 -39.97 -31.93
N GLN A 375 14.09 -39.04 -31.27
CA GLN A 375 13.41 -37.92 -31.94
C GLN A 375 14.41 -36.97 -32.60
N ARG A 376 15.52 -36.64 -31.92
CA ARG A 376 16.56 -35.78 -32.47
C ARG A 376 17.31 -36.42 -33.65
N SER A 377 17.44 -37.75 -33.69
CA SER A 377 17.96 -38.49 -34.87
C SER A 377 16.98 -38.56 -36.05
N SER A 378 15.67 -38.45 -35.79
CA SER A 378 14.64 -38.55 -36.83
C SER A 378 14.43 -37.22 -37.54
N ASP A 379 14.52 -36.10 -36.81
CA ASP A 379 14.43 -34.74 -37.38
C ASP A 379 15.62 -34.40 -38.29
N VAL A 380 16.82 -34.93 -38.00
CA VAL A 380 18.01 -34.71 -38.84
C VAL A 380 17.93 -35.46 -40.19
N ARG A 381 17.17 -36.56 -40.27
CA ARG A 381 16.97 -37.32 -41.51
C ARG A 381 15.84 -36.79 -42.41
N ALA A 382 15.08 -35.80 -41.94
CA ALA A 382 14.00 -35.17 -42.70
C ALA A 382 14.41 -33.87 -43.42
N CYS A 383 15.69 -33.49 -43.35
CA CYS A 383 16.23 -32.26 -43.95
C CYS A 383 17.28 -32.49 -45.06
N ASP A 384 17.41 -33.72 -45.59
CA ASP A 384 18.20 -34.02 -46.80
C ASP A 384 17.30 -34.38 -47.99
#